data_AF-A0A512MBD1-F1
#
_entry.id   AF-A0A512MBD1-F1
#
_cell.length_a   1.000
_cell.length_b   1.000
_cell.length_c   1.000
_cell.angle_alpha   90.00
_cell.angle_beta   90.00
_cell.angle_gamma   90.00
#
_symmetry.space_group_name_H-M   'P 1'
#
loop_
_entity.id
_entity.type
_entity.pdbx_description
1 polymer ?
#
loop_
_entity_poly.entity_id
_entity_poly.type
_entity_poly.pdbx_seq_one_letter_code
_entity_poly.pdbx_strand_id
1 'polypeptide(L)'
;MRLNDVPEEGRKYRSLFVKATDAKDYVISLSIGPGGLFLTPYDADKISPVTKQRDKGPTLRVKKQVNLNEWHTVVLEIKDDEVVGTLDGQSTTLSNKLIATAKHSIMLGAGTEASFRHLRIWEALPNPEWPANKAKLVPVSQ
;
A
#
# COMPACT_ATOMS: atom_id res chain seq x y z
N MET A 1 -10.29 -6.40 -4.57
CA MET A 1 -9.82 -7.40 -3.58
C MET A 1 -10.95 -7.71 -2.61
N ARG A 2 -10.87 -8.81 -1.87
CA ARG A 2 -11.81 -9.16 -0.80
C ARG A 2 -11.06 -9.86 0.32
N LEU A 3 -11.26 -9.44 1.57
CA LEU A 3 -10.83 -10.20 2.74
C LEU A 3 -11.86 -11.29 3.00
N ASN A 4 -11.46 -12.56 2.97
CA ASN A 4 -12.39 -13.66 3.12
C ASN A 4 -12.71 -13.88 4.62
N ASP A 5 -13.98 -14.12 4.93
CA ASP A 5 -14.40 -14.54 6.25
C ASP A 5 -14.19 -16.05 6.40
N VAL A 6 -12.98 -16.40 6.81
CA VAL A 6 -12.59 -17.77 7.17
C VAL A 6 -12.34 -17.84 8.68
N PRO A 7 -12.44 -19.02 9.31
CA PRO A 7 -12.07 -19.19 10.71
C PRO A 7 -10.66 -18.66 11.00
N GLU A 8 -10.44 -18.10 12.19
CA GLU A 8 -9.13 -17.53 12.53
C GLU A 8 -8.03 -18.59 12.60
N GLU A 9 -8.30 -19.81 13.10
CA GLU A 9 -7.29 -20.86 13.28
C GLU A 9 -5.97 -20.35 13.93
N GLY A 10 -6.08 -19.42 14.89
CA GLY A 10 -4.95 -18.76 15.54
C GLY A 10 -4.32 -17.59 14.76
N ARG A 11 -4.75 -17.33 13.52
CA ARG A 11 -4.38 -16.16 12.70
C ARG A 11 -5.41 -15.04 12.89
N LYS A 12 -5.21 -14.24 13.93
CA LYS A 12 -6.12 -13.13 14.30
C LYS A 12 -6.21 -12.03 13.24
N TYR A 13 -5.14 -11.80 12.47
CA TYR A 13 -5.09 -10.66 11.54
C TYR A 13 -5.61 -11.05 10.15
N ARG A 14 -6.68 -10.39 9.71
CA ARG A 14 -7.14 -10.39 8.31
C ARG A 14 -6.43 -9.26 7.57
N SER A 15 -5.65 -9.59 6.56
CA SER A 15 -5.00 -8.58 5.76
C SER A 15 -4.69 -9.02 4.35
N LEU A 16 -4.39 -8.05 3.51
CA LEU A 16 -3.63 -8.27 2.29
C LEU A 16 -2.66 -7.13 2.10
N PHE A 17 -1.67 -7.34 1.24
CA PHE A 17 -0.73 -6.30 0.89
C PHE A 17 -0.34 -6.36 -0.58
N VAL A 18 -0.02 -5.19 -1.11
CA VAL A 18 0.70 -4.95 -2.35
C VAL A 18 2.02 -4.28 -1.96
N LYS A 19 3.15 -4.85 -2.36
CA LYS A 19 4.46 -4.24 -2.16
C LYS A 19 5.15 -4.07 -3.49
N ALA A 20 5.80 -2.93 -3.68
CA ALA A 20 6.78 -2.79 -4.74
C ALA A 20 8.17 -3.04 -4.17
N THR A 21 9.06 -3.58 -5.00
CA THR A 21 10.47 -3.82 -4.68
C THR A 21 11.39 -3.04 -5.63
N ASP A 22 12.62 -2.81 -5.20
CA ASP A 22 13.74 -2.49 -6.09
C ASP A 22 14.65 -3.73 -6.22
N ALA A 23 15.84 -3.56 -6.80
CA ALA A 23 16.80 -4.67 -6.96
C ALA A 23 17.30 -5.26 -5.63
N LYS A 24 17.04 -4.61 -4.49
CA LYS A 24 17.51 -5.04 -3.17
C LYS A 24 16.37 -5.60 -2.30
N ASP A 25 15.33 -4.81 -2.07
CA ASP A 25 14.26 -5.12 -1.11
C ASP A 25 13.00 -4.27 -1.36
N TYR A 26 12.02 -4.32 -0.47
CA TYR A 26 10.81 -3.52 -0.50
C TYR A 26 11.09 -2.01 -0.52
N VAL A 27 10.26 -1.28 -1.26
CA VAL A 27 10.31 0.19 -1.41
C VAL A 27 9.11 0.84 -0.74
N ILE A 28 7.93 0.25 -0.91
CA ILE A 28 6.65 0.72 -0.40
C ILE A 28 5.74 -0.48 -0.16
N SER A 29 4.97 -0.41 0.93
CA SER A 29 3.89 -1.36 1.22
C SER A 29 2.57 -0.61 1.25
N LEU A 30 1.59 -1.09 0.48
CA LEU A 30 0.18 -0.80 0.67
C LEU A 30 -0.44 -2.04 1.31
N SER A 31 -0.89 -1.93 2.55
CA SER A 31 -1.55 -3.02 3.27
C SER A 31 -3.00 -2.65 3.56
N ILE A 32 -3.91 -3.62 3.50
CA ILE A 32 -5.30 -3.46 3.90
C ILE A 32 -5.61 -4.41 5.04
N GLY A 33 -6.39 -3.95 6.01
CA GLY A 33 -7.07 -4.78 7.00
C GLY A 33 -8.46 -4.22 7.30
N PRO A 34 -9.20 -4.81 8.26
CA PRO A 34 -10.55 -4.36 8.60
C PRO A 34 -10.66 -2.85 8.93
N GLY A 35 -9.60 -2.26 9.48
CA GLY A 35 -9.55 -0.82 9.80
C GLY A 35 -9.19 0.11 8.64
N GLY A 36 -8.95 -0.42 7.44
CA GLY A 36 -8.68 0.37 6.23
C GLY A 36 -7.33 0.12 5.59
N LEU A 37 -6.85 1.13 4.85
CA LEU A 37 -5.60 1.11 4.09
C LEU A 37 -4.46 1.73 4.89
N PHE A 38 -3.28 1.13 4.78
CA PHE A 38 -2.03 1.56 5.39
C PHE A 38 -0.96 1.66 4.31
N LEU A 39 -0.39 2.84 4.12
CA LEU A 39 0.66 3.13 3.16
C LEU A 39 1.96 3.39 3.92
N THR A 40 2.93 2.49 3.78
CA THR A 40 4.16 2.45 4.59
C THR A 40 5.40 2.40 3.70
N PRO A 41 6.19 3.48 3.61
CA PRO A 41 7.45 3.48 2.89
C PRO A 41 8.50 2.68 3.66
N TYR A 42 9.52 2.23 2.96
CA TYR A 42 10.71 1.65 3.58
C TYR A 42 11.83 2.69 3.70
N ASP A 43 12.69 2.53 4.70
CA ASP A 43 13.85 3.38 4.93
C ASP A 43 14.98 2.99 3.96
N ALA A 44 15.59 3.98 3.30
CA ALA A 44 16.64 3.74 2.32
C ALA A 44 17.94 3.21 2.95
N ASP A 45 18.22 3.65 4.17
CA ASP A 45 19.53 3.55 4.81
C ASP A 45 19.52 2.61 6.02
N LYS A 46 18.35 2.42 6.65
CA LYS A 46 18.22 1.56 7.82
C LYS A 46 17.78 0.15 7.45
N ILE A 47 18.63 -0.81 7.78
CA ILE A 47 18.40 -2.24 7.57
C ILE A 47 18.38 -2.92 8.93
N SER A 48 17.32 -3.67 9.20
CA SER A 48 17.21 -4.47 10.41
C SER A 48 18.34 -5.50 10.47
N PRO A 49 19.15 -5.55 11.54
CA PRO A 49 20.20 -6.55 11.66
C PRO A 49 19.64 -7.97 11.83
N VAL A 50 18.37 -8.10 12.23
CA VAL A 50 17.68 -9.38 12.46
C VAL A 50 17.07 -9.92 11.17
N THR A 51 16.21 -9.13 10.52
CA THR A 51 15.48 -9.60 9.33
C THR A 51 16.27 -9.41 8.04
N LYS A 52 17.35 -8.62 8.08
CA LYS A 52 18.13 -8.17 6.91
C LYS A 52 17.29 -7.41 5.87
N GLN A 53 16.11 -6.94 6.27
CA GLN A 53 15.22 -6.11 5.46
C GLN A 53 15.35 -4.65 5.85
N ARG A 54 15.00 -3.76 4.91
CA ARG A 54 14.84 -2.33 5.22
C ARG A 54 13.81 -2.13 6.34
N ASP A 55 14.07 -1.17 7.22
CA ASP A 55 13.10 -0.78 8.24
C ASP A 55 11.91 -0.05 7.60
N LYS A 56 10.78 -0.06 8.30
CA LYS A 56 9.57 0.66 7.88
C LYS A 56 9.62 2.10 8.36
N GLY A 57 9.26 3.03 7.47
CA GLY A 57 9.04 4.43 7.80
C GLY A 57 7.65 4.73 8.36
N PRO A 58 7.31 6.03 8.53
CA PRO A 58 6.01 6.47 9.01
C PRO A 58 4.87 6.01 8.11
N THR A 59 3.81 5.47 8.70
CA THR A 59 2.66 4.91 7.96
C THR A 59 1.51 5.90 7.89
N LEU A 60 1.04 6.20 6.69
CA LEU A 60 -0.19 6.95 6.46
C LEU A 60 -1.37 6.02 6.24
N ARG A 61 -2.60 6.51 6.49
CA ARG A 61 -3.78 5.66 6.55
C ARG A 61 -4.99 6.31 5.92
N VAL A 62 -5.79 5.49 5.24
CA VAL A 62 -7.20 5.79 4.94
C VAL A 62 -8.03 5.01 5.95
N LYS A 63 -8.67 5.72 6.88
CA LYS A 63 -9.53 5.14 7.92
C LYS A 63 -10.93 4.87 7.34
N LYS A 64 -11.05 3.79 6.59
CA LYS A 64 -12.31 3.30 6.02
C LYS A 64 -12.50 1.85 6.42
N GLN A 65 -13.65 1.53 7.02
CA GLN A 65 -13.98 0.16 7.40
C GLN A 65 -13.97 -0.74 6.15
N VAL A 66 -13.30 -1.87 6.26
CA VAL A 66 -13.27 -2.93 5.24
C VAL A 66 -14.02 -4.12 5.80
N ASN A 67 -15.19 -4.39 5.24
CA ASN A 67 -16.01 -5.52 5.67
C ASN A 67 -15.45 -6.81 5.08
N LEU A 68 -15.59 -7.90 5.83
CA LEU A 68 -15.24 -9.23 5.32
C LEU A 68 -16.25 -9.65 4.25
N ASN A 69 -15.80 -10.50 3.32
CA ASN A 69 -16.57 -10.99 2.18
C ASN A 69 -17.09 -9.94 1.19
N GLU A 70 -16.71 -8.67 1.33
CA GLU A 70 -17.04 -7.61 0.37
C GLU A 70 -15.90 -7.32 -0.62
N TRP A 71 -16.26 -6.99 -1.85
CA TRP A 71 -15.30 -6.59 -2.87
C TRP A 71 -14.97 -5.10 -2.76
N HIS A 72 -13.70 -4.80 -2.51
CA HIS A 72 -13.17 -3.45 -2.44
C HIS A 72 -12.20 -3.15 -3.60
N THR A 73 -12.13 -1.89 -4.00
CA THR A 73 -11.18 -1.40 -5.01
C THR A 73 -9.98 -0.76 -4.31
N VAL A 74 -8.79 -1.21 -4.69
CA VAL A 74 -7.52 -0.71 -4.14
C VAL A 74 -6.63 -0.30 -5.30
N VAL A 75 -6.02 0.88 -5.20
CA VAL A 75 -5.09 1.41 -6.20
C VAL A 75 -3.81 1.87 -5.50
N LEU A 76 -2.67 1.53 -6.09
CA LEU A 76 -1.35 2.03 -5.74
C LEU A 76 -0.79 2.75 -6.96
N GLU A 77 -0.58 4.05 -6.87
CA GLU A 77 -0.04 4.87 -7.96
C GLU A 77 1.30 5.44 -7.51
N ILE A 78 2.34 5.30 -8.34
CA ILE A 78 3.69 5.77 -8.03
C ILE A 78 4.14 6.69 -9.16
N LYS A 79 4.64 7.87 -8.80
CA LYS A 79 5.28 8.80 -9.73
C LYS A 79 6.46 9.45 -9.03
N ASP A 80 7.65 9.30 -9.61
CA ASP A 80 8.90 9.77 -9.04
C ASP A 80 9.05 9.26 -7.59
N ASP A 81 9.28 10.15 -6.61
CA ASP A 81 9.39 9.82 -5.19
C ASP A 81 8.04 9.81 -4.45
N GLU A 82 6.93 10.05 -5.14
CA GLU A 82 5.58 10.14 -4.57
C GLU A 82 4.75 8.88 -4.83
N VAL A 83 3.92 8.54 -3.85
CA VAL A 83 3.00 7.40 -3.94
C VAL A 83 1.63 7.74 -3.36
N VAL A 84 0.58 7.32 -4.06
CA VAL A 84 -0.81 7.43 -3.65
C VAL A 84 -1.39 6.04 -3.41
N GLY A 85 -2.00 5.87 -2.23
CA GLY A 85 -2.80 4.68 -1.91
C GLY A 85 -4.27 5.06 -1.85
N THR A 86 -5.11 4.36 -2.61
CA THR A 86 -6.56 4.60 -2.68
C THR A 86 -7.33 3.35 -2.29
N LEU A 87 -8.31 3.50 -1.39
CA LEU A 87 -9.28 2.48 -0.99
C LEU A 87 -10.69 3.01 -1.24
N ASP A 88 -11.40 2.41 -2.19
CA ASP A 88 -12.78 2.75 -2.55
C ASP A 88 -13.00 4.27 -2.70
N GLY A 89 -12.15 4.90 -3.52
CA GLY A 89 -12.20 6.33 -3.84
C GLY A 89 -11.63 7.27 -2.79
N GLN A 90 -11.22 6.77 -1.61
CA GLN A 90 -10.55 7.58 -0.59
C GLN A 90 -9.04 7.36 -0.63
N SER A 91 -8.28 8.43 -0.68
CA SER A 91 -6.84 8.38 -0.95
C SER A 91 -6.00 9.00 0.16
N THR A 92 -4.77 8.52 0.29
CA THR A 92 -3.68 9.14 1.06
C THR A 92 -2.41 9.14 0.21
N THR A 93 -1.49 10.08 0.47
CA THR A 93 -0.23 10.19 -0.29
C THR A 93 0.94 10.44 0.63
N LEU A 94 2.12 9.95 0.26
CA LEU A 94 3.39 10.28 0.88
C LEU A 94 4.50 10.35 -0.16
N SER A 95 5.62 10.96 0.21
CA SER A 95 6.84 10.97 -0.59
C SER A 95 8.01 10.37 0.18
N ASN A 96 8.87 9.63 -0.51
CA ASN A 96 10.11 9.07 0.03
C ASN A 96 11.12 8.85 -1.11
N LYS A 97 12.37 9.29 -0.93
CA LYS A 97 13.41 9.18 -1.97
C LYS A 97 13.61 7.77 -2.52
N LEU A 98 13.47 6.74 -1.68
CA LEU A 98 13.62 5.35 -2.11
C LEU A 98 12.53 4.99 -3.14
N ILE A 99 11.34 5.60 -3.08
CA ILE A 99 10.26 5.38 -4.04
C ILE A 99 10.64 5.86 -5.44
N ALA A 100 11.58 6.79 -5.61
CA ALA A 100 12.06 7.20 -6.94
C ALA A 100 12.91 6.13 -7.64
N THR A 101 13.34 5.07 -6.93
CA THR A 101 14.15 4.01 -7.53
C THR A 101 13.36 3.18 -8.55
N ALA A 102 14.08 2.63 -9.53
CA ALA A 102 13.50 1.70 -10.49
C ALA A 102 12.88 0.50 -9.77
N LYS A 103 11.62 0.20 -10.08
CA LYS A 103 10.92 -0.96 -9.52
C LYS A 103 11.35 -2.22 -10.22
N HIS A 104 11.53 -3.28 -9.45
CA HIS A 104 11.93 -4.58 -9.94
C HIS A 104 10.75 -5.56 -10.00
N SER A 105 9.91 -5.60 -8.97
CA SER A 105 8.72 -6.45 -8.95
C SER A 105 7.59 -5.86 -8.10
N ILE A 106 6.39 -6.41 -8.30
CA ILE A 106 5.23 -6.22 -7.43
C ILE A 106 4.92 -7.55 -6.74
N MET A 107 4.70 -7.51 -5.44
CA MET A 107 4.31 -8.65 -4.61
C MET A 107 2.89 -8.45 -4.09
N LEU A 108 2.07 -9.49 -4.24
CA LEU A 108 0.74 -9.60 -3.66
C LEU A 108 0.78 -10.66 -2.56
N GLY A 109 0.18 -10.39 -1.41
CA GLY A 109 0.07 -11.37 -0.35
C GLY A 109 -1.16 -11.19 0.51
N ALA A 110 -1.52 -12.24 1.25
CA ALA A 110 -2.65 -12.27 2.15
C ALA A 110 -2.20 -12.74 3.54
N GLY A 111 -2.68 -12.04 4.57
CA GLY A 111 -2.67 -12.52 5.95
C GLY A 111 -3.96 -13.27 6.22
N THR A 112 -3.85 -14.58 6.44
CA THR A 112 -4.97 -15.56 6.47
C THR A 112 -5.46 -15.93 5.08
N GLU A 113 -6.51 -15.29 4.57
CA GLU A 113 -7.09 -15.60 3.26
C GLU A 113 -7.73 -14.36 2.63
N ALA A 114 -7.45 -14.13 1.35
CA ALA A 114 -8.01 -13.02 0.58
C ALA A 114 -8.16 -13.42 -0.90
N SER A 115 -9.11 -12.78 -1.58
CA SER A 115 -9.36 -12.98 -3.01
C SER A 115 -8.98 -11.74 -3.82
N PHE A 116 -8.39 -11.96 -4.99
CA PHE A 116 -8.03 -10.90 -5.94
C PHE A 116 -8.81 -11.09 -7.24
N ARG A 117 -9.27 -9.99 -7.84
CA ARG A 117 -9.88 -9.97 -9.18
C ARG A 117 -9.61 -8.62 -9.84
N HIS A 118 -9.69 -8.59 -11.18
CA HIS A 118 -9.45 -7.40 -11.99
C HIS A 118 -8.09 -6.73 -11.72
N LEU A 119 -7.05 -7.52 -11.48
CA LEU A 119 -5.69 -7.01 -11.33
C LEU A 119 -5.25 -6.38 -12.65
N ARG A 120 -4.81 -5.13 -12.58
CA ARG A 120 -4.20 -4.40 -13.68
C ARG A 120 -2.91 -3.76 -13.17
N ILE A 121 -1.87 -3.82 -13.98
CA ILE A 121 -0.60 -3.12 -13.77
C ILE A 121 -0.30 -2.44 -15.10
N TRP A 122 -0.10 -1.13 -15.07
CA TRP A 122 0.10 -0.33 -16.27
C TRP A 122 0.98 0.86 -15.95
N GLU A 123 1.66 1.37 -16.97
CA GLU A 123 2.29 2.68 -16.93
C GLU A 123 1.29 3.73 -17.43
N ALA A 124 1.26 4.88 -16.77
CA ALA A 124 0.36 5.97 -17.11
C ALA A 124 1.15 7.27 -17.30
N LEU A 125 0.59 8.18 -18.10
CA LEU A 125 1.10 9.55 -18.19
C LEU A 125 0.75 10.33 -16.92
N PRO A 126 1.58 11.32 -16.52
CA PRO A 126 1.25 12.19 -15.40
C PRO A 126 -0.14 12.83 -15.53
N ASN A 127 -0.94 12.76 -14.47
CA ASN A 127 -2.23 13.45 -14.43
C ASN A 127 -2.02 14.96 -14.30
N PRO A 128 -2.41 15.80 -15.27
CA PRO A 128 -2.22 17.26 -15.20
C PRO A 128 -3.01 17.90 -14.05
N GLU A 129 -4.09 17.27 -13.58
CA GLU A 129 -4.87 17.73 -12.43
C GLU A 129 -4.27 17.32 -11.08
N TRP A 130 -3.14 16.59 -11.08
CA TRP A 130 -2.51 16.09 -9.86
C TRP A 130 -2.28 17.17 -8.79
N PRO A 131 -1.77 18.38 -9.10
CA PRO A 131 -1.60 19.43 -8.08
C PRO A 131 -2.91 19.78 -7.36
N ALA A 132 -4.01 19.91 -8.11
CA ALA A 132 -5.32 20.24 -7.55
C ALA A 132 -5.94 19.07 -6.77
N ASN A 133 -5.72 17.83 -7.23
CA ASN A 133 -6.22 16.64 -6.55
C ASN A 133 -5.44 16.37 -5.26
N LYS A 134 -4.12 16.56 -5.27
CA LYS A 134 -3.25 16.42 -4.10
C LYS A 134 -3.65 17.37 -2.98
N ALA A 135 -4.04 18.60 -3.30
CA ALA A 135 -4.50 19.59 -2.31
C ALA A 135 -5.78 19.18 -1.57
N LYS A 136 -6.57 18.24 -2.12
CA LYS A 136 -7.80 17.72 -1.50
C LYS A 136 -7.53 16.51 -0.59
N LEU A 137 -6.33 15.95 -0.62
CA LEU A 137 -5.99 14.80 0.22
C LEU A 137 -5.87 15.25 1.67
N VAL A 138 -6.46 14.46 2.57
CA VAL A 138 -6.56 14.81 4.00
C VAL A 138 -5.16 14.99 4.59
N PRO A 139 -4.85 16.15 5.20
CA PRO A 139 -3.59 16.37 5.89
C PRO A 139 -3.42 15.37 7.03
N VAL A 140 -2.23 14.82 7.14
CA VAL A 140 -1.84 13.87 8.18
C VAL A 140 -1.92 14.56 9.54
N SER A 141 -2.87 14.16 10.40
CA SER A 141 -2.69 14.30 11.84
C SER A 141 -1.74 13.17 12.26
N GLN A 142 -0.52 13.52 12.65
CA GLN A 142 0.44 12.60 13.26
C GLN A 142 -0.11 12.04 14.58
#